data_AF-A0A3N5T9W1-F1
#
_entry.id   AF-A0A3N5T9W1-F1
#
_cell.length_a   1.000
_cell.length_b   1.000
_cell.length_c   1.000
_cell.angle_alpha   90.00
_cell.angle_beta   90.00
_cell.angle_gamma   90.00
#
_symmetry.space_group_name_H-M   'P 1'
#
loop_
_entity.id
_entity.type
_entity.pdbx_description
1 polymer ?
#
loop_
_entity_poly.entity_id
_entity_poly.type
_entity_poly.pdbx_seq_one_letter_code
_entity_poly.pdbx_strand_id
1 'polypeptide(L)'
;MKTNGILDVPDDSVGLVKTEYFTFAVIPDEMLLVSGRRLGPVTLAYETYGNLNAERTNAVLLLHALSGSAHAAGYNSNDDLYPGWWDLYVGPGKTFDTNRYFIICSNVIGGCTGSTGPASIDPGTGKEFGLSFPIVTIHDMVNAQYHLVRHLGIDRLLAVAGGSMGG
;
A
#
# COMPACT_ATOMS: atom_id res chain seq x y z
N MET A 1 19.30 -3.71 33.41
CA MET A 1 17.87 -3.37 33.56
C MET A 1 17.44 -2.66 32.29
N LYS A 2 16.69 -3.33 31.40
CA LYS A 2 16.11 -2.70 30.22
C LYS A 2 14.93 -1.85 30.70
N THR A 3 15.04 -0.54 30.54
CA THR A 3 13.95 0.40 30.78
C THR A 3 12.81 0.13 29.80
N ASN A 4 11.58 0.22 30.30
CA ASN A 4 10.33 -0.08 29.62
C ASN A 4 10.23 0.54 28.20
N GLY A 5 10.29 -0.32 27.18
CA GLY A 5 9.30 -0.54 26.11
C GLY A 5 8.42 0.60 25.57
N ILE A 6 8.86 1.85 25.58
CA ILE A 6 8.18 2.95 24.88
C ILE A 6 9.08 3.36 23.73
N LEU A 7 8.57 3.18 22.52
CA LEU A 7 9.22 3.66 21.30
C LEU A 7 9.30 5.19 21.37
N ASP A 8 10.50 5.75 21.32
CA ASP A 8 10.72 7.20 21.31
C ASP A 8 10.42 7.72 19.90
N VAL A 9 9.13 7.98 19.64
CA VAL A 9 8.61 8.41 18.35
C VAL A 9 8.94 9.91 18.16
N PRO A 10 9.67 10.31 17.10
CA PRO A 10 9.91 11.72 16.81
C PRO A 10 8.61 12.52 16.64
N ASP A 11 8.62 13.79 17.03
CA ASP A 11 7.44 14.70 16.90
C ASP A 11 6.94 14.86 15.45
N ASP A 12 7.83 14.67 14.46
CA ASP A 12 7.54 14.74 13.03
C ASP A 12 7.28 13.35 12.41
N SER A 13 7.05 12.33 13.24
CA SER A 13 6.61 11.00 12.82
C SER A 13 5.09 10.91 12.75
N VAL A 14 4.61 10.01 11.90
CA VAL A 14 3.19 9.61 11.87
C VAL A 14 2.83 8.62 12.99
N GLY A 15 3.80 8.17 13.78
CA GLY A 15 3.61 7.28 14.92
C GLY A 15 3.25 5.85 14.51
N LEU A 16 2.38 5.20 15.29
CA LEU A 16 1.91 3.85 15.00
C LEU A 16 0.91 3.85 13.85
N VAL A 17 1.16 2.97 12.89
CA VAL A 17 0.34 2.79 11.69
C VAL A 17 -0.07 1.33 11.60
N LYS A 18 -1.24 1.08 11.01
CA LYS A 18 -1.76 -0.26 10.82
C LYS A 18 -1.98 -0.50 9.34
N THR A 19 -1.43 -1.59 8.82
CA THR A 19 -1.76 -2.07 7.48
C THR A 19 -3.23 -2.49 7.41
N GLU A 20 -3.95 -1.92 6.46
CA GLU A 20 -5.30 -2.28 6.08
C GLU A 20 -5.31 -3.11 4.80
N TYR A 21 -6.44 -3.78 4.54
CA TYR A 21 -6.60 -4.69 3.42
C TYR A 21 -7.90 -4.40 2.68
N PHE A 22 -7.81 -4.23 1.38
CA PHE A 22 -8.96 -4.06 0.50
C PHE A 22 -8.98 -5.19 -0.53
N THR A 23 -10.07 -5.97 -0.55
CA THR A 23 -10.26 -7.07 -1.49
C THR A 23 -11.36 -6.75 -2.50
N PHE A 24 -11.07 -6.94 -3.78
CA PHE A 24 -11.98 -6.78 -4.90
C PHE A 24 -11.77 -7.89 -5.94
N ALA A 25 -12.43 -7.78 -7.11
CA ALA A 25 -12.28 -8.71 -8.22
C ALA A 25 -12.51 -10.17 -7.81
N VAL A 26 -13.58 -10.39 -7.02
CA VAL A 26 -14.03 -11.72 -6.62
C VAL A 26 -14.74 -12.41 -7.79
N ILE A 27 -14.75 -13.74 -7.82
CA ILE A 27 -15.47 -14.52 -8.85
C ILE A 27 -16.94 -14.07 -8.90
N PRO A 28 -17.52 -13.78 -10.09
CA PRO A 28 -17.01 -13.97 -11.46
C PRO A 28 -16.40 -12.72 -12.12
N ASP A 29 -16.14 -11.67 -11.34
CA ASP A 29 -15.65 -10.37 -11.81
C ASP A 29 -14.14 -10.22 -11.60
N GLU A 30 -13.38 -11.30 -11.85
CA GLU A 30 -11.92 -11.29 -11.67
C GLU A 30 -11.26 -10.26 -12.59
N MET A 31 -10.17 -9.67 -12.11
CA MET A 31 -9.44 -8.63 -12.81
C MET A 31 -8.74 -9.23 -14.04
N LEU A 32 -9.04 -8.68 -15.22
CA LEU A 32 -8.36 -9.04 -16.45
C LEU A 32 -6.98 -8.38 -16.47
N LEU A 33 -5.94 -9.20 -16.52
CA LEU A 33 -4.56 -8.75 -16.63
C LEU A 33 -4.20 -8.45 -18.09
N VAL A 34 -3.15 -7.65 -18.31
CA VAL A 34 -2.59 -7.40 -19.65
C VAL A 34 -2.21 -8.69 -20.37
N SER A 35 -1.82 -9.75 -19.65
CA SER A 35 -1.53 -11.07 -20.22
C SER A 35 -2.76 -11.82 -20.76
N GLY A 36 -3.98 -11.31 -20.53
CA GLY A 36 -5.25 -11.98 -20.85
C GLY A 36 -5.71 -12.98 -19.79
N ARG A 37 -4.89 -13.26 -18.76
CA ARG A 37 -5.30 -14.07 -17.61
C ARG A 37 -6.21 -13.27 -16.68
N ARG A 38 -7.02 -13.99 -15.90
CA ARG A 38 -7.83 -13.43 -14.81
C ARG A 38 -7.17 -13.68 -13.47
N LEU A 39 -7.22 -12.68 -12.59
CA LEU A 39 -6.73 -12.76 -11.21
C LEU A 39 -7.84 -12.33 -10.25
N GLY A 40 -8.19 -13.20 -9.30
CA GLY A 40 -9.25 -12.95 -8.34
C GLY A 40 -9.31 -14.04 -7.26
N PRO A 41 -9.68 -13.70 -6.00
CA PRO A 41 -9.84 -12.35 -5.48
C PRO A 41 -8.50 -11.58 -5.41
N VAL A 42 -8.54 -10.28 -5.66
CA VAL A 42 -7.37 -9.39 -5.56
C VAL A 42 -7.45 -8.62 -4.25
N THR A 43 -6.45 -8.77 -3.39
CA THR A 43 -6.27 -8.02 -2.16
C THR A 43 -5.10 -7.05 -2.33
N LEU A 44 -5.30 -5.80 -1.92
CA LEU A 44 -4.22 -4.84 -1.71
C LEU A 44 -4.05 -4.59 -0.22
N ALA A 45 -2.83 -4.82 0.26
CA ALA A 45 -2.38 -4.30 1.55
C ALA A 45 -1.96 -2.84 1.37
N TYR A 46 -2.49 -1.94 2.21
CA TYR A 46 -2.21 -0.52 2.12
C TYR A 46 -2.16 0.14 3.50
N GLU A 47 -1.53 1.30 3.55
CA GLU A 47 -1.50 2.19 4.71
C GLU A 47 -1.87 3.61 4.27
N THR A 48 -2.39 4.39 5.22
CA THR A 48 -2.74 5.79 5.00
C THR A 48 -2.20 6.67 6.11
N TYR A 49 -1.81 7.89 5.78
CA TYR A 49 -1.22 8.85 6.71
C TYR A 49 -1.86 10.23 6.54
N GLY A 50 -2.17 10.89 7.65
CA GLY A 50 -2.92 12.16 7.64
C GLY A 50 -4.43 11.96 7.47
N ASN A 51 -5.15 13.02 7.10
CA ASN A 51 -6.62 13.00 7.00
C ASN A 51 -7.11 13.45 5.63
N LEU A 52 -8.03 12.68 5.04
CA LEU A 52 -8.73 13.05 3.82
C LEU A 52 -9.70 14.20 4.12
N ASN A 53 -9.59 15.30 3.37
CA ASN A 53 -10.50 16.43 3.52
C ASN A 53 -11.91 16.10 3.01
N ALA A 54 -12.91 16.92 3.40
CA ALA A 54 -14.30 16.70 3.03
C ALA A 54 -14.53 16.68 1.51
N GLU A 55 -13.78 17.49 0.77
CA GLU A 55 -13.83 17.59 -0.69
C GLU A 55 -13.04 16.48 -1.41
N ARG A 56 -12.26 15.68 -0.66
CA ARG A 56 -11.42 14.58 -1.15
C ARG A 56 -10.40 14.99 -2.22
N THR A 57 -9.84 16.19 -2.07
CA THR A 57 -8.91 16.81 -3.03
C THR A 57 -7.46 16.81 -2.58
N ASN A 58 -7.16 16.37 -1.35
CA ASN A 58 -5.81 16.40 -0.76
C ASN A 58 -5.10 15.03 -0.77
N ALA A 59 -5.57 14.06 -1.56
CA ALA A 59 -5.03 12.71 -1.58
C ALA A 59 -3.78 12.58 -2.47
N VAL A 60 -2.71 11.97 -1.95
CA VAL A 60 -1.47 11.67 -2.68
C VAL A 60 -1.19 10.17 -2.62
N LEU A 61 -0.97 9.54 -3.77
CA LEU A 61 -0.60 8.13 -3.85
C LEU A 61 0.93 7.99 -3.97
N LEU A 62 1.53 7.26 -3.04
CA LEU A 62 2.93 6.87 -3.07
C LEU A 62 3.08 5.47 -3.67
N LEU A 63 4.03 5.33 -4.59
CA LEU A 63 4.37 4.09 -5.28
C LEU A 63 5.76 3.65 -4.83
N HIS A 64 5.85 2.47 -4.22
CA HIS A 64 7.09 1.96 -3.66
C HIS A 64 8.05 1.41 -4.72
N ALA A 65 9.35 1.43 -4.41
CA ALA A 65 10.38 0.79 -5.24
C ALA A 65 10.37 -0.74 -5.09
N LEU A 66 11.23 -1.46 -5.83
CA LEU A 66 11.23 -2.94 -5.87
C LEU A 66 11.26 -3.62 -4.48
N SER A 67 12.02 -3.08 -3.54
CA SER A 67 12.16 -3.64 -2.18
C SER A 67 11.21 -3.02 -1.15
N GLY A 68 10.35 -2.10 -1.57
CA GLY A 68 9.41 -1.41 -0.69
C GLY A 68 8.14 -2.21 -0.42
N SER A 69 7.24 -1.60 0.34
CA SER A 69 5.94 -2.17 0.71
C SER A 69 4.91 -1.06 0.91
N ALA A 70 3.72 -1.40 1.40
CA ALA A 70 2.73 -0.44 1.87
C ALA A 70 3.27 0.48 2.98
N HIS A 71 4.27 0.03 3.75
CA HIS A 71 4.77 0.72 4.93
C HIS A 71 5.76 1.84 4.60
N ALA A 72 5.24 2.97 4.12
CA ALA A 72 6.03 4.13 3.71
C ALA A 72 6.51 4.98 4.89
N ALA A 73 5.79 5.02 6.01
CA ALA A 73 6.11 5.88 7.15
C ALA A 73 5.61 5.31 8.48
N GLY A 74 6.14 5.82 9.60
CA GLY A 74 5.75 5.41 10.94
C GLY A 74 6.23 4.02 11.31
N TYR A 75 5.59 3.42 12.30
CA TYR A 75 5.93 2.10 12.83
C TYR A 75 4.69 1.21 12.88
N ASN A 76 4.79 -0.07 12.54
CA ASN A 76 3.68 -1.02 12.66
C ASN A 76 3.50 -1.54 14.09
N SER A 77 4.56 -1.50 14.90
CA SER A 77 4.53 -1.93 16.30
C SER A 77 5.48 -1.10 17.18
N ASN A 78 5.26 -1.13 18.50
CA ASN A 78 6.16 -0.50 19.48
C ASN A 78 7.52 -1.21 19.59
N ASP A 79 7.69 -2.38 18.97
CA ASP A 79 8.93 -3.16 18.97
C ASP A 79 9.74 -2.96 17.67
N ASP A 80 9.20 -2.19 16.71
CA ASP A 80 9.87 -1.94 15.45
C ASP A 80 11.15 -1.10 15.66
N LEU A 81 12.25 -1.55 15.06
CA LEU A 81 13.54 -0.88 15.19
C LEU A 81 13.69 0.31 14.23
N TYR A 82 12.94 0.32 13.13
CA TYR A 82 13.04 1.30 12.06
C TYR A 82 11.64 1.67 11.55
N PRO A 83 11.44 2.93 11.17
CA PRO A 83 10.17 3.35 10.57
C PRO A 83 10.07 2.89 9.11
N GLY A 84 8.94 3.21 8.48
CA GLY A 84 8.69 2.94 7.07
C GLY A 84 9.76 3.48 6.10
N TRP A 85 9.79 2.90 4.91
CA TRP A 85 10.91 3.05 3.96
C TRP A 85 11.11 4.48 3.42
N TRP A 86 10.14 5.37 3.59
CA TRP A 86 10.20 6.77 3.17
C TRP A 86 9.89 7.77 4.31
N ASP A 87 10.01 7.34 5.57
CA ASP A 87 9.57 8.13 6.74
C ASP A 87 10.18 9.53 6.81
N LEU A 88 11.44 9.70 6.38
CA LEU A 88 12.11 11.01 6.33
C LEU A 88 11.36 12.06 5.47
N TYR A 89 10.50 11.62 4.56
CA TYR A 89 9.75 12.50 3.66
C TYR A 89 8.25 12.55 3.98
N VAL A 90 7.72 11.63 4.79
CA VAL A 90 6.28 11.48 5.06
C VAL A 90 6.02 11.66 6.55
N GLY A 91 5.26 12.69 6.91
CA GLY A 91 4.90 12.99 8.30
C GLY A 91 4.59 14.46 8.54
N PRO A 92 4.22 14.84 9.78
CA PRO A 92 3.86 16.21 10.12
C PRO A 92 4.97 17.21 9.76
N GLY A 93 4.68 18.14 8.86
CA GLY A 93 5.63 19.17 8.42
C GLY A 93 6.73 18.71 7.44
N LYS A 94 6.74 17.43 7.04
CA LYS A 94 7.69 16.88 6.05
C LYS A 94 7.27 17.20 4.61
N THR A 95 8.02 16.68 3.62
CA THR A 95 7.75 16.95 2.18
C THR A 95 6.34 16.50 1.77
N PHE A 96 5.97 15.28 2.16
CA PHE A 96 4.60 14.77 2.14
C PHE A 96 3.98 15.04 3.51
N ASP A 97 3.61 16.30 3.72
CA ASP A 97 3.09 16.82 4.98
C ASP A 97 1.72 16.21 5.34
N THR A 98 1.68 15.34 6.35
CA THR A 98 0.45 14.65 6.79
C THR A 98 -0.50 15.56 7.58
N ASN A 99 -0.08 16.78 7.95
CA ASN A 99 -0.99 17.80 8.45
C ASN A 99 -1.87 18.39 7.34
N ARG A 100 -1.47 18.20 6.07
CA ARG A 100 -2.09 18.83 4.89
C ARG A 100 -2.67 17.83 3.92
N TYR A 101 -1.99 16.70 3.73
CA TYR A 101 -2.31 15.71 2.72
C TYR A 101 -2.76 14.39 3.34
N PHE A 102 -3.61 13.70 2.60
CA PHE A 102 -3.95 12.31 2.86
C PHE A 102 -3.06 11.42 1.99
N ILE A 103 -2.05 10.84 2.60
CA ILE A 103 -1.06 10.03 1.90
C ILE A 103 -1.53 8.58 1.90
N ILE A 104 -1.43 7.91 0.76
CA ILE A 104 -1.80 6.51 0.57
C ILE A 104 -0.58 5.78 0.04
N CYS A 105 -0.26 4.60 0.58
CA CYS A 105 0.75 3.71 0.00
C CYS A 105 0.23 2.27 0.05
N SER A 106 0.32 1.54 -1.06
CA SER A 106 -0.10 0.15 -1.15
C SER A 106 1.02 -0.72 -1.67
N ASN A 107 1.15 -1.94 -1.13
CA ASN A 107 2.01 -2.94 -1.75
C ASN A 107 1.40 -3.38 -3.10
N VAL A 108 2.24 -3.59 -4.10
CA VAL A 108 1.80 -4.02 -5.44
C VAL A 108 1.28 -5.46 -5.46
N ILE A 109 0.37 -5.76 -6.38
CA ILE A 109 0.06 -7.16 -6.73
C ILE A 109 1.32 -7.84 -7.30
N GLY A 110 1.49 -9.12 -7.00
CA GLY A 110 2.73 -9.85 -7.26
C GLY A 110 3.82 -9.62 -6.20
N GLY A 111 3.62 -8.68 -5.26
CA GLY A 111 4.49 -8.50 -4.10
C GLY A 111 4.35 -9.60 -3.05
N CYS A 112 5.09 -9.49 -1.95
CA CYS A 112 5.14 -10.48 -0.87
C CYS A 112 4.75 -9.93 0.52
N THR A 113 4.35 -8.67 0.62
CA THR A 113 3.96 -8.01 1.88
C THR A 113 2.46 -7.70 1.89
N GLY A 114 1.63 -8.76 1.91
CA GLY A 114 0.18 -8.68 2.16
C GLY A 114 -0.73 -8.63 0.93
N SER A 115 -0.37 -7.89 -0.13
CA SER A 115 -1.14 -7.88 -1.39
C SER A 115 -1.10 -9.23 -2.12
N THR A 116 -2.10 -9.50 -2.96
CA THR A 116 -2.20 -10.75 -3.73
C THR A 116 -0.95 -10.98 -4.57
N GLY A 117 -0.26 -12.09 -4.31
CA GLY A 117 1.01 -12.45 -4.93
C GLY A 117 1.22 -13.96 -4.95
N PRO A 118 2.42 -14.44 -5.30
CA PRO A 118 2.72 -15.88 -5.40
C PRO A 118 2.46 -16.68 -4.12
N ALA A 119 2.61 -16.06 -2.94
CA ALA A 119 2.33 -16.69 -1.65
C ALA A 119 0.84 -16.69 -1.26
N SER A 120 -0.03 -16.06 -2.05
CA SER A 120 -1.47 -16.06 -1.80
C SER A 120 -2.11 -17.39 -2.18
N ILE A 121 -3.19 -17.77 -1.48
CA ILE A 121 -3.96 -18.97 -1.79
C ILE A 121 -4.79 -18.76 -3.06
N ASP A 122 -4.61 -19.64 -4.03
CA ASP A 122 -5.43 -19.77 -5.23
C ASP A 122 -6.79 -20.39 -4.85
N PRO A 123 -7.91 -19.67 -5.05
CA PRO A 123 -9.24 -20.19 -4.71
C PRO A 123 -9.64 -21.40 -5.56
N GLY A 124 -9.06 -21.56 -6.76
CA GLY A 124 -9.36 -22.69 -7.63
C GLY A 124 -8.73 -24.00 -7.17
N THR A 125 -7.61 -23.94 -6.45
CA THR A 125 -6.85 -25.13 -6.01
C THR A 125 -6.75 -25.28 -4.49
N GLY A 126 -7.02 -24.23 -3.73
CA GLY A 126 -6.85 -24.20 -2.26
C GLY A 126 -5.40 -24.22 -1.80
N LYS A 127 -4.44 -23.96 -2.69
CA LYS A 127 -2.98 -23.95 -2.42
C LYS A 127 -2.39 -22.61 -2.79
N GLU A 128 -1.16 -22.31 -2.34
CA GLU A 128 -0.44 -21.12 -2.81
C GLU A 128 -0.29 -21.12 -4.33
N PHE A 129 -0.40 -19.95 -4.97
CA PHE A 129 -0.18 -19.83 -6.41
C PHE A 129 1.22 -20.29 -6.82
N GLY A 130 2.25 -19.90 -6.07
CA GLY A 130 3.65 -20.15 -6.41
C GLY A 130 3.97 -19.74 -7.86
N LEU A 131 4.57 -20.66 -8.62
CA LEU A 131 4.92 -20.44 -10.03
C LEU A 131 3.71 -20.33 -10.98
N SER A 132 2.49 -20.66 -10.51
CA SER A 132 1.26 -20.50 -11.31
C SER A 132 0.70 -19.07 -11.25
N PHE A 133 1.23 -18.22 -10.36
CA PHE A 133 0.84 -16.81 -10.29
C PHE A 133 1.06 -16.15 -11.66
N PRO A 134 0.07 -15.42 -12.19
CA PRO A 134 0.22 -14.78 -13.48
C PRO A 134 1.34 -13.76 -13.46
N ILE A 135 2.04 -13.64 -14.60
CA ILE A 135 2.93 -12.51 -14.82
C ILE A 135 2.08 -11.24 -14.80
N VAL A 136 2.45 -10.30 -13.92
CA VAL A 136 1.82 -8.99 -13.78
C VAL A 136 2.76 -7.92 -14.32
N THR A 137 2.19 -6.84 -14.84
CA THR A 137 2.89 -5.66 -15.35
C THR A 137 2.65 -4.46 -14.44
N ILE A 138 3.43 -3.38 -14.63
CA ILE A 138 3.16 -2.10 -13.95
C ILE A 138 1.73 -1.61 -14.24
N HIS A 139 1.20 -1.84 -15.44
CA HIS A 139 -0.17 -1.46 -15.77
C HIS A 139 -1.20 -2.21 -14.90
N ASP A 140 -0.98 -3.51 -14.66
CA ASP A 140 -1.85 -4.29 -13.78
C ASP A 140 -1.77 -3.81 -12.31
N MET A 141 -0.56 -3.44 -11.87
CA MET A 141 -0.35 -2.87 -10.53
C MET A 141 -1.09 -1.54 -10.35
N VAL A 142 -0.98 -0.63 -11.33
CA VAL A 142 -1.68 0.65 -11.33
C VAL A 142 -3.19 0.45 -11.43
N ASN A 143 -3.67 -0.54 -12.18
CA ASN A 143 -5.09 -0.86 -12.25
C ASN A 143 -5.64 -1.32 -10.89
N ALA A 144 -4.90 -2.14 -10.15
CA ALA A 144 -5.29 -2.52 -8.79
C ALA A 144 -5.32 -1.29 -7.86
N GLN A 145 -4.30 -0.43 -7.92
CA GLN A 145 -4.24 0.80 -7.13
C GLN A 145 -5.38 1.77 -7.47
N TYR A 146 -5.79 1.83 -8.74
CA TYR A 146 -6.97 2.60 -9.15
C TYR A 146 -8.22 2.14 -8.40
N HIS A 147 -8.45 0.82 -8.28
CA HIS A 147 -9.57 0.29 -7.50
C HIS A 147 -9.47 0.65 -6.02
N LEU A 148 -8.28 0.62 -5.43
CA LEU A 148 -8.07 1.08 -4.04
C LEU A 148 -8.42 2.56 -3.86
N VAL A 149 -7.95 3.43 -4.75
CA VAL A 149 -8.25 4.88 -4.70
C VAL A 149 -9.75 5.13 -4.81
N ARG A 150 -10.46 4.38 -5.66
CA ARG A 150 -11.93 4.44 -5.75
C ARG A 150 -12.62 3.91 -4.51
N HIS A 151 -12.11 2.84 -3.91
CA HIS A 151 -12.62 2.29 -2.65
C HIS A 151 -12.54 3.32 -1.51
N LEU A 152 -11.45 4.09 -1.45
CA LEU A 152 -11.27 5.20 -0.51
C LEU A 152 -12.13 6.43 -0.86
N GLY A 153 -12.97 6.35 -1.90
CA GLY A 153 -13.90 7.38 -2.33
C GLY A 153 -13.24 8.58 -3.00
N ILE A 154 -12.01 8.43 -3.53
CA ILE A 154 -11.25 9.53 -4.12
C ILE A 154 -11.43 9.51 -5.63
N ASP A 155 -11.93 10.60 -6.19
CA ASP A 155 -12.17 10.69 -7.62
C ASP A 155 -10.96 11.14 -8.43
N ARG A 156 -10.12 11.96 -7.81
CA ARG A 156 -8.90 12.50 -8.41
C ARG A 156 -7.85 12.68 -7.34
N LEU A 157 -6.68 12.08 -7.57
CA LEU A 157 -5.51 12.32 -6.74
C LEU A 157 -4.95 13.71 -7.00
N LEU A 158 -4.49 14.37 -5.95
CA LEU A 158 -3.71 15.60 -6.03
C LEU A 158 -2.39 15.34 -6.74
N ALA A 159 -1.73 14.23 -6.38
CA ALA A 159 -0.46 13.81 -6.95
C ALA A 159 -0.26 12.30 -6.85
N VAL A 160 0.64 11.79 -7.69
CA VAL A 160 1.23 10.45 -7.60
C VAL A 160 2.74 10.64 -7.56
N ALA A 161 3.43 9.95 -6.65
CA ALA A 161 4.87 10.05 -6.51
C ALA A 161 5.51 8.69 -6.20
N GLY A 162 6.68 8.45 -6.77
CA GLY A 162 7.47 7.27 -6.52
C GLY A 162 8.85 7.42 -7.14
N GLY A 163 9.77 6.53 -6.78
CA GLY A 163 11.11 6.49 -7.34
C GLY A 163 11.47 5.08 -7.76
N SER A 164 12.41 4.94 -8.70
CA SER A 164 12.80 3.64 -9.28
C SER A 164 11.59 2.94 -9.90
N MET A 165 11.24 1.72 -9.50
CA MET A 165 10.03 1.01 -9.97
C MET A 165 8.74 1.81 -9.73
N GLY A 166 8.71 2.67 -8.70
CA GLY A 166 7.53 3.48 -8.40
C GLY A 166 7.39 4.74 -9.26
N GLY A 167 8.40 5.12 -10.04
CA GLY A 167 8.37 6.30 -10.93
C GLY A 167 8.11 5.92 -12.37
#